data_AF-A0AAV2ITB9-F1
#
_entry.id   AF-A0AAV2ITB9-F1
#
_cell.length_a   1.000
_cell.length_b   1.000
_cell.length_c   1.000
_cell.angle_alpha   90.00
_cell.angle_beta   90.00
_cell.angle_gamma   90.00
#
_symmetry.space_group_name_H-M   'P 1'
#
loop_
_entity.id
_entity.type
_entity.pdbx_description
1 polymer ?
#
loop_
_entity_poly.entity_id
_entity_poly.type
_entity_poly.pdbx_seq_one_letter_code
_entity_poly.pdbx_strand_id
1 'polypeptide(L)'
;CKCDKRCVNRVAQLGLRTRLQVFKTEKKGWGLRCLDDIAKGSFICIYAGQLLTDKGANEDGKQYGDEYLAELDFIEVVERQKEGYESDIDNLDFSDDETDVNYKASKDSEDDSDYMQEGSPPDSANQR
;
A
#
# COMPACT_ATOMS: atom_id res chain seq x y z
N CYS A 1 1.32 3.38 -23.82
CA CYS A 1 0.83 1.97 -23.85
C CYS A 1 -0.18 1.81 -24.99
N LYS A 2 -0.20 0.65 -25.67
CA LYS A 2 -1.04 0.38 -26.87
C LYS A 2 -2.49 -0.02 -26.55
N CYS A 3 -2.82 -0.25 -25.27
CA CYS A 3 -4.18 -0.62 -24.85
C CYS A 3 -5.15 0.56 -24.86
N ASP A 4 -6.45 0.25 -24.97
CA ASP A 4 -7.54 1.22 -24.98
C ASP A 4 -7.93 1.68 -23.56
N LYS A 5 -9.02 2.46 -23.47
CA LYS A 5 -9.56 2.97 -22.20
C LYS A 5 -10.22 1.88 -21.32
N ARG A 6 -10.43 0.67 -21.84
CA ARG A 6 -11.03 -0.46 -21.10
C ARG A 6 -9.97 -1.33 -20.43
N CYS A 7 -8.69 -0.96 -20.55
CA CYS A 7 -7.60 -1.68 -19.91
C CYS A 7 -7.80 -1.77 -18.38
N VAL A 8 -7.82 -3.00 -17.87
CA VAL A 8 -7.95 -3.30 -16.44
C VAL A 8 -6.78 -2.76 -15.60
N ASN A 9 -5.62 -2.51 -16.22
CA ASN A 9 -4.46 -1.92 -15.54
C ASN A 9 -4.48 -0.37 -15.54
N ARG A 10 -5.64 0.24 -15.83
CA ARG A 10 -5.81 1.71 -15.81
C ARG A 10 -6.83 2.20 -14.80
N VAL A 11 -7.31 1.34 -13.88
CA VAL A 11 -8.41 1.67 -12.95
C VAL A 11 -8.22 3.00 -12.24
N ALA A 12 -7.04 3.27 -11.68
CA ALA A 12 -6.74 4.54 -10.99
C ALA A 12 -6.79 5.78 -11.91
N GLN A 13 -6.54 5.59 -13.22
CA GLN A 13 -6.56 6.67 -14.23
C GLN A 13 -7.98 6.99 -14.73
N LEU A 14 -8.96 6.12 -14.46
CA LEU A 14 -10.34 6.30 -14.91
C LEU A 14 -11.14 7.29 -14.04
N GLY A 15 -10.51 7.89 -13.03
CA GLY A 15 -11.13 8.90 -12.16
C GLY A 15 -12.08 8.33 -11.12
N LEU A 16 -12.90 9.21 -10.53
CA LEU A 16 -13.85 8.85 -9.48
C LEU A 16 -15.05 8.08 -10.06
N ARG A 17 -15.23 6.83 -9.60
CA ARG A 17 -16.36 5.96 -10.01
C ARG A 17 -17.40 5.78 -8.90
N THR A 18 -16.98 5.90 -7.65
CA THR A 18 -17.83 5.74 -6.47
C THR A 18 -18.62 7.02 -6.21
N ARG A 19 -19.89 6.89 -5.86
CA ARG A 19 -20.73 8.04 -5.47
C ARG A 19 -20.37 8.46 -4.05
N LEU A 20 -19.70 9.59 -3.94
CA LEU A 20 -19.29 10.18 -2.67
C LEU A 20 -20.17 11.38 -2.31
N GLN A 21 -20.39 11.58 -1.03
CA GLN A 21 -21.08 12.73 -0.48
C GLN A 21 -20.20 13.41 0.56
N VAL A 22 -20.01 14.72 0.39
CA VAL A 22 -19.47 15.59 1.42
C VAL A 22 -20.59 15.92 2.40
N PHE A 23 -20.36 15.69 3.69
CA PHE A 23 -21.35 15.95 4.74
C PHE A 23 -20.71 16.55 5.98
N LYS A 24 -21.51 17.28 6.77
CA LYS A 24 -21.04 17.83 8.05
C LYS A 24 -21.19 16.78 9.14
N THR A 25 -20.09 16.44 9.80
CA THR A 25 -20.06 15.60 10.99
C THR A 25 -20.38 16.43 12.23
N GLU A 26 -20.82 15.78 13.31
CA GLU A 26 -21.21 16.48 14.55
C GLU A 26 -20.04 17.18 15.26
N LYS A 27 -18.85 16.54 15.27
CA LYS A 27 -17.71 16.98 16.10
C LYS A 27 -16.42 17.25 15.34
N LYS A 28 -16.26 16.72 14.13
CA LYS A 28 -14.96 16.70 13.40
C LYS A 28 -14.97 17.56 12.14
N GLY A 29 -15.99 18.40 11.94
CA GLY A 29 -16.09 19.24 10.76
C GLY A 29 -16.66 18.49 9.55
N TRP A 30 -16.11 18.73 8.36
CA TRP A 30 -16.58 18.10 7.13
C TRP A 30 -15.96 16.71 6.95
N GLY A 31 -16.76 15.77 6.45
CA GLY A 31 -16.33 14.42 6.13
C GLY A 31 -16.84 13.96 4.77
N LEU A 32 -16.26 12.87 4.29
CA LEU A 32 -16.69 12.15 3.10
C LEU A 32 -17.34 10.83 3.52
N ARG A 33 -18.46 10.50 2.89
CA ARG A 33 -19.10 9.18 3.00
C ARG A 33 -19.49 8.66 1.63
N CYS A 34 -19.67 7.36 1.53
CA CYS A 34 -20.09 6.68 0.31
C CYS A 34 -21.61 6.49 0.35
N LEU A 35 -22.25 6.61 -0.82
CA LEU A 35 -23.70 6.39 -0.95
C LEU A 35 -24.06 4.93 -1.26
N ASP A 36 -23.07 4.15 -1.69
CA ASP A 36 -23.18 2.74 -2.04
C ASP A 36 -22.13 1.93 -1.29
N ASP A 37 -22.39 0.64 -1.12
CA ASP A 37 -21.43 -0.31 -0.56
C ASP A 37 -20.20 -0.44 -1.47
N ILE A 38 -19.03 -0.51 -0.84
CA ILE A 38 -17.74 -0.63 -1.53
C ILE A 38 -17.14 -1.99 -1.21
N ALA A 39 -16.92 -2.80 -2.25
CA ALA A 39 -16.23 -4.07 -2.10
C ALA A 39 -14.76 -3.87 -1.69
N LYS A 40 -14.23 -4.76 -0.84
CA LYS A 40 -12.81 -4.74 -0.42
C LYS A 40 -11.88 -4.75 -1.64
N GLY A 41 -10.86 -3.89 -1.63
CA GLY A 41 -9.90 -3.74 -2.73
C GLY A 41 -10.38 -2.83 -3.87
N SER A 42 -11.57 -2.24 -3.77
CA SER A 42 -12.03 -1.26 -4.75
C SER A 42 -11.25 0.05 -4.64
N PHE A 43 -10.87 0.60 -5.79
CA PHE A 43 -10.31 1.94 -5.89
C PHE A 43 -11.39 3.00 -5.57
N ILE A 44 -11.05 4.00 -4.75
CA ILE A 44 -11.94 5.11 -4.38
C ILE A 44 -11.57 6.35 -5.21
N CYS A 45 -10.44 6.99 -4.89
CA CYS A 45 -9.94 8.18 -5.58
C CYS A 45 -8.43 8.37 -5.33
N ILE A 46 -7.83 9.30 -6.08
CA ILE A 46 -6.45 9.76 -5.86
C ILE A 46 -6.44 10.86 -4.80
N TYR A 47 -5.46 10.83 -3.90
CA TYR A 47 -5.12 12.00 -3.08
C TYR A 47 -4.45 13.03 -3.98
N ALA A 48 -5.12 14.14 -4.24
CA ALA A 48 -4.66 15.18 -5.16
C ALA A 48 -4.34 16.47 -4.40
N GLY A 49 -3.25 17.12 -4.79
CA GLY A 49 -2.77 18.36 -4.17
C GLY A 49 -1.64 18.97 -4.97
N GLN A 50 -1.02 20.03 -4.43
CA GLN A 50 0.18 20.61 -5.00
C GLN A 50 1.39 19.73 -4.65
N LEU A 51 2.25 19.45 -5.63
CA LEU A 51 3.53 18.80 -5.39
C LEU A 51 4.53 19.84 -4.90
N LEU A 52 5.11 19.58 -3.73
CA LEU A 52 6.12 20.41 -3.11
C LEU A 52 7.43 19.62 -2.99
N THR A 53 8.55 20.33 -3.01
CA THR A 53 9.83 19.75 -2.59
C THR A 53 9.90 19.74 -1.07
N ASP A 54 10.77 18.91 -0.47
CA ASP A 54 10.92 18.83 0.99
C ASP A 54 11.22 20.20 1.62
N LYS A 55 12.02 21.02 0.93
CA LYS A 55 12.31 22.40 1.39
C LYS A 55 11.07 23.27 1.37
N GLY A 56 10.30 23.24 0.28
CA GLY A 56 9.06 24.02 0.15
C GLY A 56 8.01 23.58 1.17
N ALA A 57 7.82 22.27 1.34
CA ALA A 57 6.90 21.72 2.33
C ALA A 57 7.28 22.14 3.77
N ASN A 58 8.57 22.12 4.11
CA ASN A 58 9.06 22.54 5.43
C ASN A 58 8.94 24.05 5.68
N GLU A 59 9.13 24.87 4.65
CA GLU A 59 8.97 26.32 4.75
C GLU A 59 7.49 26.69 4.90
N ASP A 60 6.62 26.14 4.05
CA ASP A 60 5.18 26.36 4.11
C ASP A 60 4.58 25.85 5.42
N GLY A 61 5.01 24.67 5.88
CA GLY A 61 4.57 24.10 7.15
C GLY A 61 4.90 24.99 8.36
N LYS A 62 6.05 25.67 8.34
CA LYS A 62 6.41 26.66 9.39
C LYS A 62 5.56 27.92 9.34
N GLN A 63 5.13 28.33 8.15
CA GLN A 63 4.40 29.58 7.96
C GLN A 63 2.89 29.43 8.13
N TYR A 64 2.32 28.32 7.68
CA TYR A 64 0.87 28.11 7.56
C TYR A 64 0.35 26.86 8.30
N GLY A 65 1.24 26.02 8.84
CA GLY A 65 0.91 24.71 9.39
C GLY A 65 0.98 23.58 8.35
N ASP A 66 1.16 22.35 8.82
CA ASP A 66 1.43 21.14 8.01
C ASP A 66 0.27 20.13 8.00
N GLU A 67 -0.96 20.59 8.27
CA GLU A 67 -2.12 19.75 8.57
C GLU A 67 -2.55 18.78 7.45
N TYR A 68 -2.13 18.99 6.19
CA TYR A 68 -2.56 18.19 5.03
C TYR A 68 -1.43 17.84 4.05
N LEU A 69 -0.29 17.38 4.57
CA LEU A 69 0.83 16.88 3.76
C LEU A 69 0.80 15.34 3.63
N ALA A 70 1.26 14.85 2.49
CA ALA A 70 1.47 13.43 2.23
C ALA A 70 2.83 13.24 1.55
N GLU A 71 3.68 12.41 2.14
CA GLU A 71 4.99 12.07 1.60
C GLU A 71 4.86 11.09 0.42
N LEU A 72 5.74 11.20 -0.57
CA LEU A 72 5.75 10.38 -1.79
C LEU A 72 7.00 9.49 -1.85
N ASP A 73 7.36 8.87 -0.73
CA ASP A 73 8.60 8.11 -0.52
C ASP A 73 8.41 6.58 -0.54
N PHE A 74 7.21 6.10 -0.90
CA PHE A 74 6.85 4.68 -0.81
C PHE A 74 7.86 3.75 -1.51
N ILE A 75 8.39 4.16 -2.66
CA ILE A 75 9.40 3.38 -3.39
C ILE A 75 10.68 3.24 -2.57
N GLU A 76 11.22 4.35 -2.06
CA GLU A 76 12.47 4.35 -1.29
C GLU A 76 12.33 3.54 0.00
N VAL A 77 11.18 3.65 0.67
CA VAL A 77 10.87 2.88 1.89
C VAL A 77 10.83 1.38 1.59
N VAL A 78 10.16 0.98 0.52
CA VAL A 78 10.04 -0.44 0.13
C VAL A 78 11.35 -1.01 -0.41
N GLU A 79 12.13 -0.22 -1.15
CA GLU A 79 13.44 -0.65 -1.65
C GLU A 79 14.42 -0.91 -0.50
N ARG A 80 14.42 -0.07 0.53
CA ARG A 80 15.21 -0.31 1.75
C ARG A 80 14.83 -1.64 2.43
N GLN A 81 13.57 -2.04 2.38
CA GLN A 81 13.12 -3.33 2.93
C GLN A 81 13.56 -4.53 2.09
N LYS A 82 13.91 -4.33 0.81
CA LYS A 82 14.40 -5.40 -0.07
C LYS A 82 15.92 -5.61 0.00
N GLU A 83 16.62 -4.82 0.81
CA GLU A 83 18.06 -4.97 0.99
C GLU A 83 18.37 -6.37 1.53
N GLY A 84 19.09 -7.18 0.75
CA GLY A 84 19.37 -8.58 1.08
C GLY A 84 18.27 -9.60 0.73
N TYR A 85 17.14 -9.20 0.13
CA TYR A 85 16.06 -10.14 -0.25
C TYR A 85 16.53 -11.24 -1.22
N GLU A 86 17.52 -10.94 -2.05
CA GLU A 86 18.09 -11.88 -3.03
C GLU A 86 19.52 -12.33 -2.64
N SER A 87 19.94 -12.17 -1.38
CA SER A 87 21.29 -12.55 -0.96
C SER A 87 21.59 -14.04 -1.13
N ASP A 88 20.54 -14.86 -1.08
CA ASP A 88 20.63 -16.32 -1.09
C ASP A 88 20.43 -16.90 -2.51
N ILE A 89 20.26 -16.04 -3.52
CA ILE A 89 20.33 -16.46 -4.93
C ILE A 89 21.82 -16.63 -5.23
N ASP A 90 22.32 -17.87 -5.11
CA ASP A 90 23.64 -18.23 -5.62
C ASP A 90 23.74 -17.78 -7.09
N ASN A 91 24.89 -17.20 -7.46
CA ASN A 91 25.21 -16.89 -8.86
C ASN A 91 25.28 -18.21 -9.64
N LEU A 92 24.14 -18.68 -10.11
CA LEU A 92 24.06 -19.75 -11.09
C LEU A 92 24.66 -19.17 -12.37
N ASP A 93 25.95 -19.46 -12.58
CA ASP A 93 26.58 -19.33 -13.88
C ASP A 93 25.74 -20.15 -14.85
N PHE A 94 24.91 -19.46 -15.65
CA PHE A 94 24.21 -20.06 -16.77
C PHE A 94 25.27 -20.38 -17.82
N SER A 95 25.92 -21.54 -17.71
CA SER A 95 26.58 -22.13 -18.86
C SER A 95 25.50 -22.60 -19.82
N ASP A 96 25.45 -22.02 -21.01
CA ASP A 96 24.59 -22.38 -22.15
C ASP A 96 24.86 -23.82 -22.65
N ASP A 97 24.63 -24.84 -21.82
CA ASP A 97 24.65 -26.23 -22.25
C ASP A 97 23.38 -26.94 -21.76
N GLU A 98 22.50 -27.26 -22.71
CA GLU A 98 21.26 -28.00 -22.50
C GLU A 98 21.56 -29.37 -21.88
N THR A 99 21.51 -29.46 -20.54
CA THR A 99 21.37 -30.75 -19.86
C THR A 99 20.29 -30.71 -18.79
N ASP A 100 19.31 -31.58 -18.97
CA ASP A 100 18.11 -31.79 -18.16
C ASP A 100 18.49 -32.18 -16.72
N VAL A 101 18.43 -31.24 -15.78
CA VAL A 101 18.66 -31.49 -14.35
C VAL A 101 17.34 -31.56 -13.59
N ASN A 102 16.91 -32.81 -13.39
CA ASN A 102 15.85 -33.26 -12.49
C ASN A 102 16.02 -32.67 -11.08
N TYR A 103 15.15 -31.72 -10.73
CA TYR A 103 15.09 -31.13 -9.39
C TYR A 103 14.55 -32.16 -8.38
N LYS A 104 15.46 -32.82 -7.66
CA LYS A 104 15.10 -33.58 -6.46
C LYS A 104 14.87 -32.59 -5.32
N ALA A 105 13.59 -32.37 -5.00
CA ALA A 105 13.19 -31.78 -3.74
C ALA A 105 13.54 -32.77 -2.59
N SER A 106 14.71 -32.60 -1.98
CA SER A 106 14.96 -33.13 -0.64
C SER A 106 14.34 -32.17 0.37
N LYS A 107 13.22 -32.62 0.93
CA LYS A 107 12.56 -32.06 2.10
C LYS A 107 13.34 -32.52 3.32
N ASP A 108 13.77 -31.59 4.17
CA ASP A 108 13.76 -31.75 5.62
C ASP A 108 13.50 -30.38 6.26
N SER A 109 12.76 -30.41 7.34
CA SER A 109 11.83 -29.40 7.83
C SER A 109 12.13 -29.03 9.28
N GLU A 110 12.12 -27.75 9.62
CA GLU A 110 11.80 -27.20 10.96
C GLU A 110 11.15 -25.82 10.68
N ASP A 111 9.83 -25.74 10.59
CA ASP A 111 8.92 -25.29 11.65
C ASP A 111 9.38 -23.98 12.32
N ASP A 112 8.79 -22.86 11.88
CA ASP A 112 8.53 -21.75 12.80
C ASP A 112 7.20 -21.11 12.40
N SER A 113 6.12 -21.76 12.84
CA SER A 113 4.83 -21.11 12.96
C SER A 113 4.92 -20.05 14.06
N ASP A 114 5.13 -18.78 13.69
CA ASP A 114 4.73 -17.68 14.57
C ASP A 114 3.57 -16.89 13.94
N TYR A 115 2.41 -17.26 14.43
CA TYR A 115 1.12 -16.64 14.24
C TYR A 115 1.19 -15.30 14.98
N MET A 116 1.17 -14.17 14.28
CA MET A 116 0.96 -12.89 14.97
C MET A 116 -0.44 -12.91 15.59
N GLN A 117 -0.45 -13.18 16.88
CA GLN A 117 -1.57 -13.13 17.79
C GLN A 117 -2.07 -11.69 17.83
N GLU A 118 -3.16 -11.40 17.12
CA GLU A 118 -3.92 -10.19 17.40
C GLU A 118 -4.41 -10.27 18.85
N GLY A 119 -3.78 -9.49 19.71
CA GLY A 119 -4.26 -9.21 21.05
C GLY A 119 -5.69 -8.69 20.96
N SER A 120 -6.63 -9.48 21.47
CA SER A 120 -7.99 -9.03 21.70
C SER A 120 -7.98 -7.80 22.62
N PRO A 121 -8.74 -6.73 22.33
CA PRO A 121 -8.94 -5.66 23.28
C PRO A 121 -9.68 -6.21 24.51
N PRO A 122 -9.34 -5.80 25.75
CA PRO A 122 -10.12 -6.17 26.91
C PRO A 122 -11.51 -5.51 26.83
N ASP A 123 -12.54 -6.33 26.67
CA ASP A 123 -13.93 -5.96 26.95
C ASP A 123 -14.04 -5.59 28.42
N SER A 124 -13.94 -4.29 28.71
CA SER A 124 -14.41 -3.74 29.98
C SER A 124 -15.92 -3.60 29.88
N ALA A 125 -16.62 -4.68 30.25
CA ALA A 125 -18.03 -4.67 30.54
C ALA A 125 -18.30 -3.69 31.69
N ASN A 126 -18.81 -2.50 31.34
CA ASN A 126 -19.41 -1.62 32.32
C ASN A 126 -20.78 -2.19 32.70
N GLN A 127 -20.88 -2.70 33.92
CA GLN A 127 -22.15 -3.05 34.54
C GLN A 127 -22.82 -1.78 35.06
N ARG A 128 -24.06 -1.57 34.60
CA ARG A 128 -25.13 -0.70 35.14
C ARG A 128 -25.00 0.80 34.96
#